data_AF-A0A127F338-F1
#
_entry.id   AF-A0A127F338-F1
#
_cell.length_a   1.000
_cell.length_b   1.000
_cell.length_c   1.000
_cell.angle_alpha   90.00
_cell.angle_beta   90.00
_cell.angle_gamma   90.00
#
_symmetry.space_group_name_H-M   'P 1'
#
loop_
_entity.id
_entity.type
_entity.pdbx_description
1 polymer ?
#
loop_
_entity_poly.entity_id
_entity_poly.type
_entity_poly.pdbx_seq_one_letter_code
_entity_poly.pdbx_strand_id
1 'polypeptide(L)'
;MAKLKAKGDDKTITVRVPIAIRKRGGRKLVIAPDGSPASPMAGPRVDDALLKAIARAFRWQELLENGTYATIAEIAEAEKINETYVGRVLRLALLKPAIVQSILDELPILQLNDLMKTFPIEWNVQDSHFGIRKELGSMSASKGLCRLEPAARLS
;
A
#
# COMPACT_ATOMS: atom_id res chain seq x y z
N MET A 1 20.17 13.19 -27.27
CA MET A 1 20.05 13.98 -28.52
C MET A 1 19.47 13.09 -29.61
N ALA A 2 18.22 13.26 -30.01
CA ALA A 2 17.60 12.46 -31.08
C ALA A 2 17.15 13.38 -32.23
N LYS A 3 17.67 13.13 -33.43
CA LYS A 3 17.48 13.95 -34.64
C LYS A 3 16.04 13.90 -35.14
N LEU A 4 15.44 15.06 -35.38
CA LEU A 4 14.21 15.22 -36.15
C LEU A 4 14.56 15.26 -37.64
N LYS A 5 13.90 14.43 -38.45
CA LYS A 5 13.93 14.54 -39.91
C LYS A 5 12.48 14.63 -40.39
N ALA A 6 12.03 15.83 -40.70
CA ALA A 6 10.73 16.08 -41.29
C ALA A 6 10.84 15.89 -42.82
N LYS A 7 10.03 14.99 -43.38
CA LYS A 7 9.74 14.93 -44.82
C LYS A 7 8.25 15.22 -44.96
N GLY A 8 7.94 16.34 -45.59
CA GLY A 8 6.57 16.79 -45.80
C GLY A 8 5.94 16.11 -47.00
N ASP A 9 4.74 15.58 -46.78
CA ASP A 9 3.63 15.64 -47.73
C ASP A 9 2.42 16.15 -46.91
N ASP A 10 1.69 17.09 -47.50
CA ASP A 10 0.97 18.18 -46.83
C ASP A 10 -0.36 17.79 -46.13
N LYS A 11 -0.37 16.70 -45.34
CA LYS A 11 -1.51 16.42 -44.43
C LYS A 11 -1.30 15.40 -43.32
N THR A 12 -0.09 14.99 -42.95
CA THR A 12 0.08 14.10 -41.78
C THR A 12 1.42 14.30 -41.08
N ILE A 13 1.37 14.82 -39.85
CA ILE A 13 2.55 14.93 -38.98
C ILE A 13 2.69 13.60 -38.22
N THR A 14 3.64 12.76 -38.65
CA THR A 14 3.93 11.49 -37.97
C THR A 14 4.96 11.71 -36.85
N VAL A 15 4.51 11.78 -35.60
CA VAL A 15 5.40 11.85 -34.43
C VAL A 15 5.63 10.44 -33.89
N ARG A 16 6.87 9.96 -33.91
CA ARG A 16 7.27 8.71 -33.25
C ARG A 16 7.59 8.99 -31.79
N VAL A 17 6.64 8.73 -30.91
CA VAL A 17 6.79 8.86 -29.45
C VAL A 17 7.13 7.50 -28.85
N PRO A 18 8.22 7.35 -28.07
CA PRO A 18 8.47 6.13 -27.31
C PRO A 18 7.45 6.05 -26.17
N ILE A 19 6.48 5.14 -26.29
CA ILE A 19 5.48 4.87 -25.25
C ILE A 19 5.78 3.52 -24.60
N ALA A 20 5.71 3.47 -23.27
CA ALA A 20 5.78 2.23 -22.50
C ALA A 20 4.37 1.84 -22.02
N ILE A 21 3.86 0.71 -22.50
CA ILE A 21 2.56 0.19 -22.05
C ILE A 21 2.81 -0.74 -20.86
N ARG A 22 2.34 -0.34 -19.68
CA ARG A 22 2.36 -1.20 -18.48
C ARG A 22 0.94 -1.60 -18.12
N LYS A 23 0.77 -2.84 -17.63
CA LYS A 23 -0.53 -3.36 -17.15
C LYS A 23 -0.52 -3.36 -15.62
N ARG A 24 -1.52 -2.72 -14.99
CA ARG A 24 -1.78 -2.79 -13.54
C ARG A 24 -3.20 -3.32 -13.35
N GLY A 25 -3.34 -4.48 -12.70
CA GLY A 25 -4.66 -5.06 -12.36
C GLY A 25 -5.63 -5.28 -13.53
N GLY A 26 -5.11 -5.60 -14.73
CA GLY A 26 -5.95 -5.79 -15.94
C GLY A 26 -6.31 -4.51 -16.70
N ARG A 27 -5.93 -3.32 -16.20
CA ARG A 27 -6.14 -2.03 -16.89
C ARG A 27 -4.84 -1.56 -17.55
N LYS A 28 -4.92 -1.11 -18.81
CA LYS A 28 -3.78 -0.57 -19.57
C LYS A 28 -3.46 0.84 -19.05
N LEU A 29 -2.25 1.04 -18.54
CA LEU A 29 -1.73 2.37 -18.20
C LEU A 29 -0.81 2.84 -19.32
N VAL A 30 -1.12 4.00 -19.90
CA VAL A 30 -0.27 4.68 -20.90
C VAL A 30 0.57 5.70 -20.17
N ILE A 31 1.88 5.50 -20.16
CA ILE A 31 2.86 6.39 -19.53
C ILE A 31 3.43 7.31 -20.61
N ALA A 32 3.37 8.62 -20.36
CA ALA A 32 3.91 9.66 -21.22
C ALA A 32 5.47 9.68 -21.15
N PRO A 33 6.16 10.26 -22.15
CA PRO A 33 7.62 10.19 -22.25
C PRO A 33 8.39 10.92 -21.13
N ASP A 34 7.72 11.75 -20.34
CA ASP A 34 8.23 12.39 -19.12
C ASP A 34 8.06 11.52 -17.86
N GLY A 35 7.52 10.30 -18.01
CA GLY A 35 7.24 9.39 -16.92
C GLY A 35 5.90 9.65 -16.22
N SER A 36 5.15 10.67 -16.62
CA SER A 36 3.85 10.98 -16.04
C SER A 36 2.73 10.11 -16.65
N PRO A 37 1.67 9.77 -15.89
CA PRO A 37 0.50 9.14 -16.46
C PRO A 37 -0.21 10.12 -17.41
N ALA A 38 -0.58 9.67 -18.62
CA ALA A 38 -1.23 10.51 -19.65
C ALA A 38 -2.63 11.05 -19.26
N SER A 39 -3.14 10.71 -18.07
CA SER A 39 -4.35 11.28 -17.48
C SER A 39 -4.03 11.85 -16.09
N PRO A 40 -4.32 13.14 -15.82
CA PRO A 40 -4.07 13.76 -14.52
C PRO A 40 -4.90 13.17 -13.37
N MET A 41 -5.89 12.31 -13.68
CA MET A 41 -6.71 11.59 -12.70
C MET A 41 -6.23 10.16 -12.41
N ALA A 42 -5.13 9.73 -13.04
CA ALA A 42 -4.52 8.42 -12.86
C ALA A 42 -3.19 8.52 -12.10
N GLY A 43 -3.15 9.34 -11.03
CA GLY A 43 -2.15 9.17 -9.98
C GLY A 43 -2.19 7.73 -9.45
N PRO A 44 -1.11 7.23 -8.85
CA PRO A 44 -1.05 5.88 -8.29
C PRO A 44 -1.98 5.79 -7.08
N ARG A 45 -3.30 5.75 -7.30
CA ARG A 45 -4.29 5.42 -6.28
C ARG A 45 -3.78 4.16 -5.62
N VAL A 46 -3.63 4.20 -4.31
CA VAL A 46 -3.31 3.01 -3.51
C VAL A 46 -4.16 1.86 -4.04
N ASP A 47 -3.56 0.68 -4.23
CA ASP A 47 -4.33 -0.45 -4.72
C ASP A 47 -5.51 -0.65 -3.76
N ASP A 48 -6.72 -0.31 -4.22
CA ASP A 48 -7.96 -0.39 -3.43
C ASP A 48 -8.14 -1.81 -2.87
N ALA A 49 -7.63 -2.81 -3.60
CA ALA A 49 -7.51 -4.19 -3.13
C ALA A 49 -6.56 -4.38 -1.94
N LEU A 50 -5.42 -3.68 -1.90
CA LEU A 50 -4.47 -3.73 -0.79
C LEU A 50 -5.05 -3.10 0.48
N LEU A 51 -5.63 -1.90 0.37
CA LEU A 51 -6.28 -1.25 1.51
C LEU A 51 -7.44 -2.08 2.04
N LYS A 52 -8.28 -2.61 1.15
CA LYS A 52 -9.37 -3.52 1.54
C LYS A 52 -8.86 -4.79 2.22
N ALA A 53 -7.73 -5.35 1.77
CA ALA A 53 -7.14 -6.53 2.40
C ALA A 53 -6.65 -6.22 3.83
N ILE A 54 -5.98 -5.08 4.02
CA ILE A 54 -5.53 -4.63 5.35
C ILE A 54 -6.73 -4.39 6.27
N ALA A 55 -7.76 -3.68 5.79
CA ALA A 55 -8.97 -3.43 6.57
C ALA A 55 -9.69 -4.73 6.97
N ARG A 56 -9.76 -5.71 6.06
CA ARG A 56 -10.30 -7.05 6.35
C ARG A 56 -9.47 -7.78 7.40
N ALA A 57 -8.15 -7.69 7.32
CA ALA A 57 -7.26 -8.34 8.29
C ALA A 57 -7.57 -7.89 9.72
N PHE A 58 -7.65 -6.58 9.95
CA PHE A 58 -7.98 -6.02 11.26
C PHE A 58 -9.40 -6.39 11.70
N ARG A 59 -10.39 -6.30 10.81
CA ARG A 59 -11.78 -6.70 11.13
C ARG A 59 -11.87 -8.17 11.53
N TRP A 60 -11.21 -9.06 10.80
CA TRP A 60 -11.24 -10.49 11.10
C TRP A 60 -10.46 -10.83 12.37
N GLN A 61 -9.36 -10.13 12.65
CA GLN A 61 -8.66 -10.26 13.92
C GLN A 61 -9.57 -9.86 15.10
N GLU A 62 -10.25 -8.72 15.01
CA GLU A 62 -11.19 -8.27 16.03
C GLU A 62 -12.35 -9.26 16.25
N LEU A 63 -12.87 -9.87 15.18
CA LEU A 63 -13.94 -10.86 15.27
C LEU A 63 -13.48 -12.17 15.94
N LEU A 64 -12.22 -12.55 15.78
CA LEU A 64 -11.60 -13.68 16.50
C LEU A 64 -11.36 -13.31 17.97
N GLU A 65 -10.85 -12.11 18.24
CA GLU A 65 -10.57 -11.63 19.60
C GLU A 65 -11.84 -11.48 20.43
N ASN A 66 -12.93 -11.01 19.82
CA ASN A 66 -14.24 -10.87 20.46
C ASN A 66 -15.03 -12.19 20.51
N GLY A 67 -14.48 -13.29 19.98
CA GLY A 67 -15.11 -14.62 19.98
C GLY A 67 -16.37 -14.72 19.12
N THR A 68 -16.59 -13.78 18.17
CA THR A 68 -17.70 -13.88 17.21
C THR A 68 -17.51 -15.06 16.27
N TYR A 69 -16.25 -15.33 15.92
CA TYR A 69 -15.84 -16.57 15.25
C TYR A 69 -14.80 -17.26 16.12
N ALA A 70 -14.89 -18.58 16.25
CA ALA A 70 -13.94 -19.37 17.03
C ALA A 70 -12.71 -19.77 16.20
N THR A 71 -12.86 -19.88 14.87
CA THR A 71 -11.79 -20.38 13.99
C THR A 71 -11.69 -19.63 12.66
N ILE A 72 -10.56 -19.79 11.99
CA ILE A 72 -10.33 -19.26 10.64
C ILE A 72 -11.28 -19.94 9.63
N ALA A 73 -11.61 -21.21 9.83
CA ALA A 73 -12.55 -21.95 9.00
C ALA A 73 -13.96 -21.32 9.01
N GLU A 74 -14.45 -20.90 10.17
CA GLU A 74 -15.75 -20.22 10.28
C GLU A 74 -15.78 -18.88 9.53
N ILE A 75 -14.69 -18.12 9.57
CA ILE A 75 -14.55 -16.88 8.79
C ILE A 75 -14.54 -17.19 7.29
N ALA A 76 -13.84 -18.24 6.89
CA ALA A 76 -13.76 -18.69 5.50
C ALA A 76 -15.14 -19.09 4.96
N GLU A 77 -15.92 -19.83 5.74
CA GLU A 77 -17.30 -20.21 5.39
C GLU A 77 -18.23 -18.99 5.33
N ALA A 78 -18.16 -18.10 6.31
CA ALA A 78 -19.02 -16.91 6.39
C ALA A 78 -18.79 -15.95 5.22
N GLU A 79 -17.53 -15.70 4.85
CA GLU A 79 -17.17 -14.81 3.74
C GLU A 79 -17.15 -15.54 2.38
N LYS A 80 -17.29 -16.87 2.36
CA LYS A 80 -17.19 -17.75 1.17
C LYS A 80 -15.84 -17.62 0.46
N ILE A 81 -14.77 -17.60 1.23
CA ILE A 81 -13.39 -17.46 0.76
C ILE A 81 -12.58 -18.67 1.19
N ASN A 82 -11.50 -18.98 0.47
CA ASN A 82 -10.60 -20.07 0.85
C ASN A 82 -9.89 -19.76 2.19
N GLU A 83 -9.90 -20.73 3.12
CA GLU A 83 -9.25 -20.64 4.43
C GLU A 83 -7.77 -20.23 4.35
N THR A 84 -7.03 -20.75 3.36
CA THR A 84 -5.62 -20.38 3.13
C THR A 84 -5.48 -18.89 2.81
N TYR A 85 -6.44 -18.30 2.10
CA TYR A 85 -6.44 -16.87 1.81
C TYR A 85 -6.75 -16.05 3.07
N VAL A 86 -7.70 -16.50 3.88
CA VAL A 86 -8.02 -15.85 5.17
C VAL A 86 -6.78 -15.80 6.06
N GLY A 87 -6.05 -16.90 6.21
CA GLY A 87 -4.80 -16.93 6.97
C GLY A 87 -3.73 -15.97 6.43
N ARG A 88 -3.57 -15.86 5.10
CA ARG A 88 -2.63 -14.91 4.48
C ARG A 88 -3.03 -13.46 4.73
N VAL A 89 -4.33 -13.15 4.69
CA VAL A 89 -4.85 -11.80 4.95
C VAL A 89 -4.72 -11.46 6.43
N LEU A 90 -5.06 -12.36 7.36
CA LEU A 90 -4.88 -12.14 8.79
C LEU A 90 -3.42 -11.81 9.14
N ARG A 91 -2.44 -12.41 8.45
CA ARG A 91 -1.03 -12.06 8.63
C ARG A 91 -0.75 -10.57 8.35
N LEU A 92 -1.50 -9.90 7.47
CA LEU A 92 -1.33 -8.47 7.19
C LEU A 92 -1.55 -7.58 8.41
N ALA A 93 -2.33 -8.02 9.40
CA ALA A 93 -2.50 -7.28 10.64
C ALA A 93 -1.23 -7.26 11.51
N LEU A 94 -0.26 -8.15 11.23
CA LEU A 94 1.06 -8.20 11.89
C LEU A 94 2.09 -7.25 11.25
N LEU A 95 1.68 -6.46 10.24
CA LEU A 95 2.53 -5.45 9.64
C LEU A 95 2.86 -4.36 10.65
N LYS A 96 4.11 -3.91 10.62
CA LYS A 96 4.54 -2.76 11.39
C LYS A 96 3.70 -1.53 11.01
N PRO A 97 3.17 -0.76 11.99
CA PRO A 97 2.28 0.37 11.71
C PRO A 97 2.86 1.43 10.75
N ALA A 98 4.18 1.66 10.81
CA ALA A 98 4.87 2.58 9.89
C ALA A 98 4.78 2.14 8.42
N ILE A 99 4.73 0.83 8.16
CA ILE A 99 4.57 0.27 6.81
C ILE A 99 3.15 0.52 6.32
N VAL A 100 2.15 0.30 7.19
CA VAL A 100 0.75 0.60 6.86
C VAL A 100 0.59 2.09 6.56
N GLN A 101 1.17 2.97 7.37
CA GLN A 101 1.18 4.42 7.11
C GLN A 101 1.78 4.75 5.74
N SER A 102 2.96 4.19 5.41
CA SER A 102 3.57 4.42 4.10
C SER A 102 2.73 3.91 2.92
N ILE A 103 1.91 2.88 3.12
CA ILE A 103 0.95 2.39 2.11
C ILE A 103 -0.20 3.40 1.95
N LEU A 104 -0.69 4.00 3.05
CA LEU A 104 -1.72 5.03 3.03
C LEU A 104 -1.22 6.32 2.38
N ASP A 105 0.05 6.68 2.58
CA ASP A 105 0.71 7.85 2.00
C ASP A 105 1.02 7.69 0.49
N GLU A 106 0.42 6.67 -0.16
CA GLU A 106 0.57 6.32 -1.57
C GLU A 106 2.02 6.09 -2.04
N LEU A 107 2.93 5.76 -1.11
CA LEU A 107 4.30 5.46 -1.50
C LEU A 107 4.33 4.14 -2.29
N PRO A 108 4.94 4.10 -3.49
CA PRO A 108 4.94 2.94 -4.38
C PRO A 108 5.94 1.87 -3.93
N ILE A 109 5.98 1.57 -2.64
CA ILE A 109 6.95 0.66 -2.03
C ILE A 109 6.50 -0.80 -2.04
N LEU A 110 5.18 -1.07 -1.94
CA LEU A 110 4.65 -2.42 -1.76
C LEU A 110 3.37 -2.65 -2.57
N GLN A 111 3.21 -3.88 -3.05
CA GLN A 111 1.99 -4.35 -3.71
C GLN A 111 1.36 -5.48 -2.89
N LEU A 112 0.05 -5.72 -3.08
CA LEU A 112 -0.64 -6.80 -2.40
C LEU A 112 0.07 -8.15 -2.59
N ASN A 113 0.54 -8.44 -3.81
CA ASN A 113 1.23 -9.70 -4.09
C ASN A 113 2.51 -9.90 -3.27
N ASP A 114 3.20 -8.82 -2.88
CA ASP A 114 4.40 -8.92 -2.06
C ASP A 114 4.06 -9.25 -0.60
N LEU A 115 2.94 -8.72 -0.12
CA LEU A 115 2.44 -8.96 1.24
C LEU A 115 1.73 -10.32 1.40
N MET A 116 1.22 -10.88 0.30
CA MET A 116 0.66 -12.23 0.30
C MET A 116 1.75 -13.32 0.43
N LYS A 117 3.02 -13.01 0.13
CA LYS A 117 4.17 -13.90 0.38
C LYS A 117 4.55 -13.88 1.85
N THR A 118 5.11 -15.00 2.34
CA THR A 118 5.56 -15.11 3.73
C THR A 118 6.58 -14.03 4.07
N PHE A 119 6.32 -13.33 5.18
CA PHE A 119 7.16 -12.25 5.71
C PHE A 119 7.38 -12.46 7.21
N PRO A 120 8.49 -11.94 7.76
CA PRO A 120 8.81 -12.09 9.17
C PRO A 120 7.83 -11.33 10.06
N ILE A 121 7.40 -11.95 11.16
CA ILE A 121 6.49 -11.32 12.15
C ILE A 121 7.21 -10.21 12.93
N GLU A 122 8.52 -10.34 13.12
CA GLU A 122 9.35 -9.37 13.84
C GLU A 122 9.46 -8.04 13.09
N TRP A 123 8.92 -6.96 13.66
CA TRP A 123 8.91 -5.62 13.06
C TRP A 123 10.31 -5.08 12.70
N ASN A 124 11.34 -5.43 13.48
CA ASN A 124 12.72 -5.01 13.19
C ASN A 124 13.28 -5.63 11.90
N VAL A 125 12.82 -6.84 11.57
CA VAL A 125 13.26 -7.56 10.35
C VAL A 125 12.38 -7.18 9.16
N GLN A 126 11.14 -6.74 9.40
CA GLN A 126 10.23 -6.29 8.34
C GLN A 126 10.80 -5.11 7.53
N ASP A 127 11.41 -4.12 8.17
CA ASP A 127 12.01 -2.97 7.47
C ASP A 127 13.04 -3.45 6.42
N SER A 128 13.95 -4.34 6.84
CA SER A 128 14.97 -4.93 5.97
C SER A 128 14.39 -5.84 4.89
N HIS A 129 13.38 -6.65 5.24
CA HIS A 129 12.73 -7.58 4.32
C HIS A 129 12.00 -6.86 3.18
N PHE A 130 11.33 -5.76 3.49
CA PHE A 130 10.63 -4.93 2.50
C PHE A 130 11.53 -3.87 1.84
N GLY A 131 12.83 -3.83 2.20
CA GLY A 131 13.77 -2.86 1.65
C GLY A 131 13.46 -1.40 2.03
N ILE A 132 12.74 -1.21 3.14
CA ILE A 132 12.39 0.12 3.66
C ILE A 132 13.65 0.68 4.32
N ARG A 133 14.38 1.52 3.58
CA ARG A 133 15.48 2.31 4.17
C ARG A 133 14.89 3.15 5.30
N LYS A 134 15.46 3.04 6.50
CA LYS A 134 15.17 3.91 7.65
C LYS A 134 15.58 5.36 7.31
N GLU A 135 14.75 6.07 6.56
CA GLU A 135 14.74 7.54 6.50
C GLU A 135 13.59 8.06 7.38
N LEU A 136 13.29 7.37 8.49
CA LEU A 136 12.40 7.84 9.55
C LEU A 136 13.15 7.85 10.88
N GLY A 137 14.35 8.44 10.85
CA GLY A 137 14.87 9.18 11.99
C GLY A 137 14.43 10.63 11.85
N SER A 138 13.68 11.15 12.83
CA SER A 138 13.20 12.54 12.95
C SER A 138 11.95 12.94 12.15
N MET A 139 10.78 12.42 12.54
CA MET A 139 9.61 13.29 12.68
C MET A 139 9.29 13.42 14.16
N SER A 140 9.85 14.50 14.69
CA SER A 140 9.69 15.08 16.00
C SER A 140 8.34 14.80 16.65
N ALA A 141 8.42 14.25 17.87
CA ALA A 141 7.44 14.49 18.91
C ALA A 141 7.28 16.01 19.11
N SER A 142 6.28 16.61 18.48
CA SER A 142 5.80 17.94 18.85
C SER A 142 4.41 18.21 18.31
N LYS A 143 3.40 17.83 19.09
CA LYS A 143 2.48 18.77 19.76
C LYS A 143 1.26 18.04 20.30
N GLY A 144 0.98 18.26 21.58
CA GLY A 144 -0.39 18.25 22.08
C GLY A 144 -0.83 17.03 22.88
N LEU A 145 -0.04 16.56 23.85
CA LEU A 145 -0.65 15.97 25.04
C LEU A 145 -0.40 16.91 26.22
N CYS A 146 -1.32 17.85 26.40
CA CYS A 146 -1.48 18.61 27.64
C CYS A 146 -1.82 17.60 28.74
N ARG A 147 -0.80 17.15 29.47
CA ARG A 147 -0.96 16.49 30.76
C ARG A 147 -1.15 17.60 31.81
N LEU A 148 -2.40 17.87 32.17
CA LEU A 148 -2.73 18.55 33.40
C LEU A 148 -2.50 17.55 34.55
N GLU A 149 -1.36 17.68 35.22
CA GLU A 149 -1.13 17.14 36.56
C GLU A 149 -1.65 18.19 37.58
N PRO A 150 -2.61 17.85 38.46
CA PRO A 150 -2.95 18.71 39.58
C PRO A 150 -1.99 18.42 40.75
N ALA A 151 -0.93 19.24 40.87
CA ALA A 151 -0.18 19.34 42.11
C ALA A 151 -0.95 20.22 43.11
N ALA A 152 -1.45 19.61 44.18
CA ALA A 152 -1.33 20.08 45.57
C ALA A 152 -2.48 19.55 46.46
N ARG A 153 -2.16 18.53 47.27
CA ARG A 153 -2.82 18.31 48.57
C ARG A 153 -1.77 17.76 49.54
N LEU A 154 -1.74 18.36 50.74
CA LEU A 154 -0.97 18.01 51.94
C LEU A 154 0.49 18.49 51.90
N SER A 155 1.01 19.28 52.85
CA SER A 155 0.63 19.50 54.26
C SER A 155 0.81 20.96 54.67
#